data_AF-A0A3E0WYN5-F1
#
_entry.id   AF-A0A3E0WYN5-F1
#
_cell.length_a   1.000
_cell.length_b   1.000
_cell.length_c   1.000
_cell.angle_alpha   90.00
_cell.angle_beta   90.00
_cell.angle_gamma   90.00
#
_symmetry.space_group_name_H-M   'P 1'
#
loop_
_entity.id
_entity.type
_entity.pdbx_description
1 polymer ?
#
loop_
_entity_poly.entity_id
_entity_poly.type
_entity_poly.pdbx_seq_one_letter_code
_entity_poly.pdbx_strand_id
1 'polypeptide(L)'
;MINVLMMNTSDIFTQGLKILLEGEDDLEVLEVSDRESNFIEQISDFEPDILLVHLVHGVSDTLKKQINEIREKYKQIRVICIFVSYDKKLIKEALTLGVKGFLLSHSSGEGLIHSIRSVWQHQYVFADEIVTEMIDFLGTECMNKKEKLSRFFSSQIWI
;
A
#
# COMPACT_ATOMS: atom_id res chain seq x y z
N MET A 1 -13.68 1.80 -17.51
CA MET A 1 -13.30 0.58 -16.79
C MET A 1 -12.01 0.86 -16.06
N ILE A 2 -11.93 0.51 -14.78
CA ILE A 2 -10.74 0.59 -13.94
C ILE A 2 -10.25 -0.84 -13.76
N ASN A 3 -9.06 -1.11 -14.28
CA ASN A 3 -8.48 -2.45 -14.26
C ASN A 3 -7.72 -2.67 -12.94
N VAL A 4 -8.21 -3.60 -12.12
CA VAL A 4 -7.66 -3.90 -10.79
C VAL A 4 -6.94 -5.25 -10.82
N LEU A 5 -5.63 -5.22 -10.65
CA LEU A 5 -4.80 -6.41 -10.51
C LEU A 5 -4.58 -6.71 -9.03
N MET A 6 -4.81 -7.96 -8.58
CA MET A 6 -4.73 -8.32 -7.16
C MET A 6 -3.52 -9.19 -6.83
N MET A 7 -2.74 -8.82 -5.82
CA MET A 7 -1.60 -9.60 -5.33
C MET A 7 -1.91 -10.21 -3.96
N ASN A 8 -2.45 -11.42 -3.96
CA ASN A 8 -2.94 -12.13 -2.77
C ASN A 8 -2.68 -13.65 -2.86
N THR A 9 -2.50 -14.31 -1.73
CA THR A 9 -2.28 -15.77 -1.63
C THR A 9 -3.47 -16.52 -1.03
N SER A 10 -4.60 -15.84 -0.80
CA SER A 10 -5.79 -16.43 -0.17
C SER A 10 -6.96 -16.48 -1.14
N ASP A 11 -7.28 -17.66 -1.65
CA ASP A 11 -8.34 -17.88 -2.64
C ASP A 11 -9.70 -17.31 -2.22
N ILE A 12 -10.06 -17.48 -0.94
CA ILE A 12 -11.36 -17.02 -0.43
C ILE A 12 -11.46 -15.48 -0.42
N PHE A 13 -10.37 -14.79 -0.09
CA PHE A 13 -10.31 -13.33 -0.10
C PHE A 13 -10.36 -12.81 -1.54
N THR A 14 -9.63 -13.45 -2.46
CA THR A 14 -9.66 -13.14 -3.89
C THR A 14 -11.06 -13.30 -4.47
N GLN A 15 -11.76 -14.40 -4.17
CA GLN A 15 -13.13 -14.63 -4.64
C GLN A 15 -14.11 -13.60 -4.07
N GLY A 16 -14.02 -13.28 -2.77
CA GLY A 16 -14.86 -12.26 -2.14
C GLY A 16 -14.68 -10.88 -2.77
N LEU A 17 -13.43 -10.47 -3.00
CA LEU A 17 -13.13 -9.21 -3.69
C LEU A 17 -13.61 -9.22 -5.14
N LYS A 18 -13.47 -10.34 -5.85
CA LYS A 18 -13.95 -10.46 -7.22
C LYS A 18 -15.46 -10.22 -7.30
N ILE A 19 -16.24 -10.89 -6.45
CA ILE A 19 -17.70 -10.69 -6.38
C ILE A 19 -18.05 -9.23 -6.05
N LEU A 20 -17.34 -8.63 -5.10
CA LEU A 20 -17.58 -7.25 -4.68
C LEU A 20 -17.28 -6.25 -5.81
N LEU A 21 -16.12 -6.37 -6.46
CA LEU A 21 -15.62 -5.39 -7.41
C LEU A 21 -16.28 -5.57 -8.78
N GLU A 22 -16.49 -6.81 -9.26
CA GLU A 22 -17.20 -7.07 -10.52
C GLU A 22 -18.71 -6.79 -10.44
N GLY A 23 -19.23 -6.51 -9.24
CA GLY A 23 -20.58 -5.97 -9.06
C GLY A 23 -20.72 -4.51 -9.49
N GLU A 24 -19.62 -3.80 -9.76
CA GLU A 24 -19.60 -2.41 -10.17
C GLU A 24 -19.28 -2.30 -11.68
N ASP A 25 -20.11 -1.58 -12.44
CA ASP A 25 -19.99 -1.48 -13.91
C ASP A 25 -18.69 -0.81 -14.40
N ASP A 26 -17.98 -0.11 -13.52
CA ASP A 26 -16.75 0.62 -13.82
C ASP A 26 -15.47 -0.09 -13.35
N LEU A 27 -15.55 -1.26 -12.72
CA LEU A 27 -14.41 -2.01 -12.20
C LEU A 27 -14.28 -3.38 -12.88
N GLU A 28 -13.04 -3.75 -13.22
CA GLU A 28 -12.71 -5.08 -13.74
C GLU A 28 -11.55 -5.68 -12.95
N VAL A 29 -11.70 -6.93 -12.53
CA VAL A 29 -10.68 -7.64 -11.76
C VAL A 29 -9.84 -8.50 -12.69
N LEU A 30 -8.57 -8.13 -12.84
CA LEU A 30 -7.58 -8.87 -13.59
C LEU A 30 -6.93 -9.94 -12.69
N GLU A 31 -6.77 -11.14 -13.23
CA GLU A 31 -6.30 -12.31 -12.48
C GLU A 31 -4.79 -12.29 -12.27
N VAL A 32 -4.33 -12.76 -11.10
CA VAL A 32 -2.91 -12.96 -10.79
C VAL A 32 -2.73 -14.28 -10.07
N SER A 33 -1.74 -15.06 -10.52
CA SER A 33 -1.20 -16.20 -9.81
C SER A 33 -0.34 -15.78 -8.61
N ASP A 34 0.12 -16.76 -7.85
CA ASP A 34 0.86 -16.60 -6.59
C ASP A 34 1.99 -15.55 -6.61
N ARG A 35 2.33 -15.09 -5.40
CA ARG A 35 3.40 -14.11 -5.12
C ARG A 35 4.80 -14.51 -5.57
N GLU A 36 5.01 -15.76 -5.98
CA GLU A 36 6.34 -16.31 -6.31
C GLU A 36 6.69 -16.16 -7.79
N SER A 37 5.68 -16.07 -8.66
CA SER A 37 5.85 -15.75 -10.08
C SER A 37 6.30 -14.29 -10.31
N ASN A 38 6.95 -14.02 -11.45
CA ASN A 38 7.50 -12.71 -11.79
C ASN A 38 6.39 -11.67 -12.04
N PHE A 39 5.83 -11.12 -10.95
CA PHE A 39 4.72 -10.18 -10.96
C PHE A 39 4.92 -8.95 -11.88
N ILE A 40 6.18 -8.60 -12.17
CA ILE A 40 6.53 -7.53 -13.11
C ILE A 40 6.16 -7.87 -14.56
N GLU A 41 6.26 -9.14 -14.95
CA GLU A 41 5.82 -9.60 -16.28
C GLU A 41 4.30 -9.47 -16.41
N GLN A 42 3.56 -9.92 -15.40
CA GLN A 42 2.09 -9.77 -15.37
C GLN A 42 1.65 -8.31 -15.43
N ILE A 43 2.35 -7.42 -14.73
CA ILE A 43 2.09 -5.98 -14.83
C ILE A 43 2.22 -5.46 -16.27
N SER A 44 3.20 -5.97 -17.03
CA SER A 44 3.39 -5.61 -18.44
C SER A 44 2.31 -6.21 -19.35
N ASP A 45 1.84 -7.42 -19.06
CA ASP A 45 0.86 -8.11 -19.89
C ASP A 45 -0.57 -7.58 -19.67
N PHE A 46 -0.91 -7.26 -18.42
CA PHE A 46 -2.26 -6.85 -18.02
C PHE A 46 -2.47 -5.32 -18.01
N GLU A 47 -1.39 -4.54 -17.94
CA GLU A 47 -1.40 -3.06 -17.86
C GLU A 47 -2.49 -2.49 -16.92
N PRO A 48 -2.53 -2.90 -15.64
CA PRO A 48 -3.64 -2.49 -14.76
C PRO A 48 -3.56 -1.02 -14.37
N ASP A 49 -4.71 -0.44 -14.04
CA ASP A 49 -4.80 0.89 -13.46
C ASP A 49 -4.40 0.92 -11.99
N ILE A 50 -4.80 -0.14 -11.27
CA ILE A 50 -4.71 -0.28 -9.83
C ILE A 50 -4.08 -1.63 -9.49
N LEU A 51 -3.10 -1.61 -8.60
CA LEU A 51 -2.53 -2.80 -7.98
C LEU A 51 -3.00 -2.89 -6.53
N LEU A 52 -3.78 -3.91 -6.21
CA LEU A 52 -4.25 -4.20 -4.86
C LEU A 52 -3.37 -5.26 -4.19
N VAL A 53 -2.67 -4.90 -3.11
CA VAL A 53 -1.71 -5.79 -2.43
C VAL A 53 -2.25 -6.18 -1.05
N HIS A 54 -2.52 -7.47 -0.86
CA HIS A 54 -3.09 -7.97 0.41
C HIS A 54 -1.99 -8.37 1.42
N LEU A 55 -1.67 -7.49 2.36
CA LEU A 55 -0.60 -7.69 3.35
C LEU A 55 -1.10 -8.46 4.58
N VAL A 56 -0.75 -9.75 4.65
CA VAL A 56 -1.06 -10.62 5.80
C VAL A 56 0.06 -10.63 6.84
N HIS A 57 1.31 -10.76 6.39
CA HIS A 57 2.48 -10.98 7.25
C HIS A 57 3.50 -9.83 7.20
N GLY A 58 3.07 -8.64 6.76
CA GLY A 58 3.96 -7.50 6.50
C GLY A 58 4.47 -7.45 5.07
N VAL A 59 5.52 -6.64 4.86
CA VAL A 59 6.11 -6.40 3.54
C VAL A 59 7.48 -7.06 3.47
N SER A 60 7.59 -8.17 2.74
CA SER A 60 8.89 -8.82 2.50
C SER A 60 9.80 -7.94 1.64
N ASP A 61 11.11 -8.12 1.71
CA ASP A 61 12.06 -7.34 0.90
C ASP A 61 11.84 -7.55 -0.61
N THR A 62 11.45 -8.76 -1.03
CA THR A 62 11.01 -9.05 -2.40
C THR A 62 9.83 -8.19 -2.80
N LEU A 63 8.79 -8.11 -1.96
CA LEU A 63 7.59 -7.32 -2.24
C LEU A 63 7.92 -5.82 -2.27
N LYS A 64 8.76 -5.33 -1.36
CA LYS A 64 9.24 -3.94 -1.38
C LYS A 64 9.93 -3.62 -2.70
N LYS A 65 10.84 -4.50 -3.14
CA LYS A 65 11.57 -4.33 -4.39
C LYS A 65 10.62 -4.30 -5.60
N GLN A 66 9.67 -5.24 -5.67
CA GLN A 66 8.67 -5.27 -6.74
C GLN A 66 7.82 -4.00 -6.76
N ILE A 67 7.30 -3.56 -5.61
CA ILE A 67 6.48 -2.33 -5.54
C ILE A 67 7.29 -1.10 -5.95
N ASN A 68 8.55 -0.98 -5.51
CA ASN A 68 9.42 0.12 -5.91
C ASN A 68 9.71 0.11 -7.41
N GLU A 69 10.02 -1.06 -7.97
CA GLU A 69 10.23 -1.23 -9.40
C GLU A 69 8.98 -0.86 -10.22
N ILE A 70 7.79 -1.24 -9.74
CA ILE A 70 6.52 -0.87 -10.37
C ILE A 70 6.35 0.64 -10.37
N ARG A 71 6.58 1.30 -9.24
CA ARG A 71 6.43 2.75 -9.11
C ARG A 71 7.42 3.53 -9.97
N GLU A 72 8.62 3.00 -10.17
CA GLU A 72 9.66 3.63 -10.99
C GLU A 72 9.40 3.44 -12.50
N LYS A 73 9.05 2.22 -12.92
CA LYS A 73 8.88 1.86 -14.33
C LYS A 73 7.47 2.11 -14.87
N TYR A 74 6.45 1.92 -14.06
CA TYR A 74 5.03 1.99 -14.44
C TYR A 74 4.29 3.05 -13.61
N LYS A 75 4.64 4.32 -13.84
CA LYS A 75 4.15 5.47 -13.04
C LYS A 75 2.63 5.67 -13.09
N GLN A 76 1.96 5.11 -14.09
CA GLN A 76 0.51 5.12 -14.23
C GLN A 76 -0.18 4.15 -13.26
N ILE A 77 0.52 3.10 -12.81
CA ILE A 77 -0.05 2.08 -11.93
C ILE A 77 -0.05 2.60 -10.51
N ARG A 78 -1.22 2.56 -9.88
CA ARG A 78 -1.42 3.09 -8.53
C ARG A 78 -1.60 1.92 -7.58
N VAL A 79 -0.81 1.90 -6.52
CA VAL A 79 -0.78 0.78 -5.58
C VAL A 79 -1.62 1.10 -4.34
N ILE A 80 -2.44 0.13 -3.93
CA ILE A 80 -3.22 0.12 -2.70
C ILE A 80 -2.79 -1.09 -1.88
N CYS A 81 -2.36 -0.86 -0.64
CA CYS A 81 -2.08 -1.92 0.32
C CYS A 81 -3.28 -2.12 1.25
N ILE A 82 -3.74 -3.37 1.40
CA ILE A 82 -4.75 -3.79 2.38
C ILE A 82 -4.06 -4.59 3.48
N PHE A 83 -4.18 -4.18 4.74
CA PHE A 83 -3.63 -4.93 5.89
C PHE A 83 -4.69 -5.80 6.54
N VAL A 84 -4.36 -7.06 6.82
CA VAL A 84 -5.25 -7.96 7.57
C VAL A 84 -5.43 -7.51 9.02
N SER A 85 -4.37 -7.01 9.64
CA SER A 85 -4.36 -6.59 11.02
C SER A 85 -3.73 -5.20 11.18
N TYR A 86 -4.18 -4.49 12.22
CA TYR A 86 -3.57 -3.24 12.63
C TYR A 86 -2.32 -3.52 13.49
N ASP A 87 -1.19 -3.77 12.83
CA ASP A 87 0.13 -3.84 13.48
C ASP A 87 0.95 -2.59 13.13
N LYS A 88 1.25 -1.78 14.14
CA LYS A 88 1.99 -0.52 14.02
C LYS A 88 3.33 -0.69 13.29
N LYS A 89 4.04 -1.78 13.53
CA LYS A 89 5.35 -2.05 12.91
C LYS A 89 5.19 -2.33 11.42
N LEU A 90 4.20 -3.16 11.06
CA LEU A 90 3.91 -3.50 9.67
C LEU A 90 3.43 -2.28 8.89
N ILE A 91 2.58 -1.45 9.51
CA ILE A 91 2.08 -0.21 8.93
C ILE A 91 3.25 0.76 8.67
N LYS A 92 4.14 0.97 9.65
CA LYS A 92 5.31 1.84 9.46
C LYS A 92 6.19 1.38 8.32
N GLU A 93 6.48 0.09 8.25
CA GLU A 93 7.28 -0.50 7.17
C GLU A 93 6.61 -0.28 5.82
N ALA A 94 5.31 -0.51 5.71
CA ALA A 94 4.57 -0.31 4.47
C ALA A 94 4.45 1.17 4.07
N LEU A 95 4.31 2.10 5.02
CA LEU A 95 4.26 3.54 4.74
C LEU A 95 5.52 4.02 4.00
N THR A 96 6.67 3.38 4.23
CA THR A 96 7.92 3.70 3.50
C THR A 96 7.84 3.41 2.00
N LEU A 97 6.90 2.56 1.56
CA LEU A 97 6.66 2.29 0.14
C LEU A 97 6.09 3.49 -0.61
N GLY A 98 5.51 4.48 0.09
CA GLY A 98 4.97 5.70 -0.53
C GLY A 98 3.90 5.43 -1.60
N VAL A 99 3.10 4.37 -1.43
CA VAL A 99 1.97 4.03 -2.30
C VAL A 99 0.78 4.94 -2.04
N LYS A 100 -0.26 4.88 -2.88
CA LYS A 100 -1.40 5.82 -2.80
C LYS A 100 -2.51 5.39 -1.86
N GLY A 101 -2.69 4.10 -1.64
CA GLY A 101 -3.73 3.58 -0.76
C GLY A 101 -3.16 2.74 0.39
N PHE A 102 -3.64 3.00 1.60
CA PHE A 102 -3.39 2.16 2.78
C PHE A 102 -4.70 1.92 3.51
N LEU A 103 -5.23 0.70 3.44
CA LEU A 103 -6.56 0.33 3.94
C LEU A 103 -6.47 -0.86 4.89
N LEU A 104 -7.47 -1.06 5.74
CA LEU A 104 -7.60 -2.24 6.57
C LEU A 104 -8.60 -3.23 5.96
N SER A 105 -8.41 -4.53 6.17
CA SER A 105 -9.25 -5.59 5.60
C SER A 105 -10.70 -5.56 6.11
N HIS A 106 -10.95 -4.91 7.23
CA HIS A 106 -12.30 -4.75 7.80
C HIS A 106 -13.02 -3.48 7.30
N SER A 107 -12.41 -2.71 6.38
CA SER A 107 -13.13 -1.67 5.64
C SER A 107 -14.36 -2.27 4.97
N SER A 108 -15.46 -1.52 4.94
CA SER A 108 -16.66 -1.94 4.23
C SER A 108 -16.38 -2.11 2.73
N GLY A 109 -17.16 -2.96 2.06
CA GLY A 109 -17.02 -3.15 0.61
C GLY A 109 -17.18 -1.84 -0.17
N GLU A 110 -18.18 -1.03 0.19
CA GLU A 110 -18.37 0.32 -0.36
C GLU A 110 -17.16 1.22 -0.11
N GLY A 111 -16.56 1.16 1.09
CA GLY A 111 -15.36 1.90 1.43
C GLY A 111 -14.16 1.53 0.57
N LEU A 112 -13.99 0.23 0.28
CA LEU A 112 -12.95 -0.24 -0.64
C LEU A 112 -13.18 0.26 -2.07
N ILE A 113 -14.41 0.13 -2.59
CA ILE A 113 -14.78 0.62 -3.93
C ILE A 113 -14.52 2.12 -4.05
N HIS A 114 -14.96 2.91 -3.07
CA HIS A 114 -14.70 4.34 -3.02
C HIS A 114 -13.19 4.64 -3.02
N SER A 115 -12.41 3.90 -2.21
CA SER A 115 -10.96 4.06 -2.13
C SER A 115 -10.26 3.76 -3.45
N ILE A 116 -10.69 2.72 -4.18
CA ILE A 116 -10.17 2.38 -5.51
C ILE A 116 -10.41 3.53 -6.48
N ARG A 117 -11.63 4.07 -6.54
CA ARG A 117 -11.99 5.19 -7.42
C ARG A 117 -11.19 6.45 -7.08
N SER A 118 -11.03 6.78 -5.81
CA SER A 118 -10.24 7.93 -5.35
C SER A 118 -8.75 7.78 -5.70
N VAL A 119 -8.18 6.60 -5.48
CA VAL A 119 -6.78 6.32 -5.85
C VAL A 119 -6.58 6.36 -7.35
N TRP A 120 -7.53 5.84 -8.14
CA TRP A 120 -7.53 5.93 -9.60
C TRP A 120 -7.46 7.39 -10.07
N GLN A 121 -8.18 8.29 -9.41
CA GLN A 121 -8.11 9.76 -9.58
C GLN A 121 -6.85 10.41 -8.97
N HIS A 122 -5.79 9.62 -8.70
CA HIS A 122 -4.51 10.04 -8.13
C HIS A 122 -4.57 10.60 -6.70
N GLN A 123 -5.67 10.42 -5.98
CA GLN A 123 -5.75 10.81 -4.58
C GLN A 123 -5.01 9.82 -3.68
N TYR A 124 -4.61 10.28 -2.49
CA TYR A 124 -4.14 9.40 -1.44
C TYR A 124 -5.30 9.03 -0.53
N VAL A 125 -5.37 7.76 -0.14
CA VAL A 125 -6.40 7.25 0.77
C VAL A 125 -5.73 6.47 1.88
N PHE A 126 -6.13 6.76 3.12
CA PHE A 126 -5.62 6.11 4.32
C PHE A 126 -6.80 5.78 5.23
N ALA A 127 -6.80 4.58 5.82
CA ALA A 127 -7.66 4.28 6.96
C ALA A 127 -7.30 5.17 8.16
N ASP A 128 -8.29 5.55 8.97
CA ASP A 128 -8.13 6.49 10.08
C ASP A 128 -7.08 6.02 11.11
N GLU A 129 -7.02 4.72 11.37
CA GLU A 129 -6.03 4.14 12.27
C GLU A 129 -4.61 4.27 11.70
N ILE A 130 -4.47 4.14 10.38
CA ILE A 130 -3.18 4.32 9.69
C ILE A 130 -2.77 5.79 9.71
N VAL A 131 -3.71 6.72 9.55
CA VAL A 131 -3.44 8.16 9.71
C VAL A 131 -2.94 8.46 11.12
N THR A 132 -3.57 7.87 12.14
CA THR A 132 -3.15 8.02 13.54
C THR A 132 -1.72 7.54 13.74
N GLU A 133 -1.38 6.34 13.25
CA GLU A 133 -0.01 5.82 13.37
C GLU A 133 1.01 6.65 12.58
N MET A 134 0.61 7.19 11.43
CA MET A 134 1.45 8.07 10.62
C MET A 134 1.75 9.38 11.37
N ILE A 135 0.75 10.00 12.00
CA ILE A 135 0.93 11.23 12.79
C ILE A 135 1.84 10.96 14.00
N ASP A 136 1.61 9.86 14.72
CA ASP A 136 2.45 9.45 15.85
C ASP A 136 3.90 9.24 15.41
N PHE A 137 4.10 8.53 14.30
CA PHE A 137 5.42 8.30 13.73
C PHE A 137 6.14 9.60 13.37
N LEU A 138 5.48 10.50 12.64
CA LEU A 138 6.04 11.79 12.25
C LEU A 138 6.37 12.66 13.48
N GLY A 139 5.51 12.64 14.50
CA GLY A 139 5.75 13.33 15.77
C GLY A 139 7.04 12.86 16.45
N THR A 140 7.21 11.54 16.57
CA THR A 140 8.42 10.96 17.19
C THR A 140 9.70 11.23 16.41
N GLU A 141 9.68 11.12 15.07
CA GLU A 141 10.85 11.38 14.22
C GLU A 141 11.29 12.86 14.26
N CYS A 142 10.32 13.79 14.26
CA CYS A 142 10.61 15.22 14.40
C CYS A 142 11.34 15.54 15.71
N MET A 143 10.90 14.92 16.81
CA MET A 143 11.52 15.10 18.13
C MET A 143 12.93 14.48 18.18
N ASN A 144 13.09 13.25 17.67
CA ASN A 144 14.38 12.56 17.63
C ASN A 144 15.43 13.32 16.82
N LYS A 145 15.05 13.93 15.69
CA LYS A 145 15.97 14.73 14.86
C LYS A 145 16.43 15.99 15.59
N LYS A 146 15.52 16.66 16.32
CA LYS A 146 15.84 17.83 17.16
C LYS A 146 16.82 17.49 18.28
N GLU A 147 16.64 16.35 18.94
CA GLU A 147 17.54 15.87 19.99
C GLU A 147 18.92 15.44 19.46
N LYS A 148 18.98 14.76 18.30
CA LYS A 148 20.25 14.43 17.65
C LYS A 148 21.03 15.69 17.24
N LEU A 149 20.34 16.68 16.68
CA LEU A 149 20.94 17.98 16.33
C LEU A 149 21.43 18.72 17.58
N SER A 150 20.63 18.80 18.65
CA SER A 150 21.05 19.47 19.89
C SER A 150 22.26 18.79 20.53
N ARG A 151 22.32 17.45 20.53
CA ARG A 151 23.49 16.68 21.00
C ARG A 151 24.72 16.91 20.12
N PHE A 152 24.55 16.94 18.81
CA PHE A 152 25.63 17.25 17.86
C PHE A 152 26.24 18.63 18.13
N PHE A 153 25.41 19.69 18.20
CA PHE A 153 25.90 21.04 18.50
C PHE A 153 26.51 21.15 19.90
N SER A 154 25.92 20.48 20.91
CA SER A 154 26.48 20.48 22.28
C SER A 154 27.83 19.76 22.36
N SER A 155 28.12 18.81 21.47
CA SER A 155 29.40 18.08 21.43
C SER A 155 30.52 18.84 20.71
N GLN A 156 30.19 19.84 19.88
CA GLN A 156 31.18 20.65 19.14
C GLN A 156 31.56 21.97 19.83
N ILE A 157 30.85 22.37 20.89
CA ILE A 157 31.11 23.62 21.63
C ILE A 157 32.19 23.43 22.73
N TRP A 158 32.74 22.23 22.90
CA TRP A 158 33.85 21.93 23.81
C TRP A 158 35.21 21.77 23.10
N ILE A 159 35.56 22.71 22.20
CA ILE A 159 36.93 22.93 21.70
C ILE A 159 37.25 24.41 21.84
#